data_AF-A0A502E233-F1
#
_entry.id   AF-A0A502E233-F1
#
_cell.length_a   1.000
_cell.length_b   1.000
_cell.length_c   1.000
_cell.angle_alpha   90.00
_cell.angle_beta   90.00
_cell.angle_gamma   90.00
#
_symmetry.space_group_name_H-M   'P 1'
#
loop_
_entity.id
_entity.type
_entity.pdbx_description
1 polymer ?
#
loop_
_entity_poly.entity_id
_entity_poly.type
_entity_poly.pdbx_seq_one_letter_code
_entity_poly.pdbx_strand_id
1 'polypeptide(L)' 'MRVRCRATPAADHGAPLQEKTLPAKKQGLYANIHAKQERIKNGSGEHMRKPGSPGAPDKEDFDKSAKTAKSKKQSH' A
#
# COMPACT_ATOMS: atom_id res chain seq x y z
N MET A 1 12.83 6.56 -55.65
CA MET A 1 12.96 5.78 -54.39
C MET A 1 12.26 6.53 -53.27
N ARG A 2 11.05 6.10 -52.86
CA ARG A 2 10.34 6.72 -51.72
C ARG A 2 10.71 5.93 -50.46
N VAL A 3 11.52 6.54 -49.61
CA VAL A 3 11.87 6.01 -48.29
C VAL A 3 10.56 5.94 -47.49
N ARG A 4 10.06 4.72 -47.24
CA ARG A 4 8.92 4.53 -46.34
C ARG A 4 9.43 4.79 -44.92
N CYS A 5 9.18 5.99 -44.39
CA CYS A 5 9.29 6.26 -42.96
C CYS A 5 8.37 5.27 -42.23
N ARG A 6 8.94 4.33 -41.50
CA ARG A 6 8.18 3.46 -40.60
C ARG A 6 7.69 4.32 -39.44
N ALA A 7 6.43 4.71 -39.48
CA ALA A 7 5.71 5.20 -38.32
C ALA A 7 5.66 4.07 -37.28
N THR A 8 6.18 4.31 -36.08
CA THR A 8 5.96 3.41 -34.95
C THR A 8 4.48 3.53 -34.56
N PRO A 9 3.68 2.45 -34.63
CA PRO A 9 2.34 2.49 -34.09
C PRO A 9 2.45 2.69 -32.57
N ALA A 10 1.86 3.80 -32.11
CA ALA A 10 1.47 3.96 -30.72
C ALA A 10 0.46 2.87 -30.33
N ALA A 11 0.44 2.54 -29.05
CA ALA A 11 -0.48 1.62 -28.38
C ALA A 11 -0.17 0.13 -28.54
N ASP A 12 0.44 -0.43 -27.50
CA ASP A 12 -0.14 -1.57 -26.79
C ASP A 12 0.47 -1.61 -25.39
N HIS A 13 -0.03 -0.74 -24.50
CA HIS A 13 -0.05 -1.08 -23.08
C HIS A 13 -1.10 -2.18 -22.91
N GLY A 14 -0.78 -3.38 -23.39
CA GLY A 14 -1.53 -4.59 -23.12
C GLY A 14 -1.44 -4.84 -21.63
N ALA A 15 -2.38 -4.26 -20.88
CA ALA A 15 -2.56 -4.55 -19.48
C ALA A 15 -2.95 -6.03 -19.37
N PRO A 16 -2.13 -6.89 -18.74
CA PRO A 16 -2.59 -8.23 -18.41
C PRO A 16 -3.75 -8.06 -17.43
N LEU A 17 -4.91 -8.61 -17.83
CA LEU A 17 -6.10 -8.74 -17.00
C LEU A 17 -5.67 -9.25 -15.64
N GLN A 18 -5.86 -8.40 -14.63
CA GLN A 18 -5.55 -8.66 -13.24
C GLN A 18 -6.29 -9.94 -12.83
N GLU A 19 -5.56 -11.07 -12.76
CA GLU A 19 -6.07 -12.29 -12.16
C GLU A 19 -6.42 -11.97 -10.71
N LYS A 20 -7.72 -12.05 -10.41
CA LYS A 20 -8.34 -11.69 -9.14
C LYS A 20 -7.90 -12.70 -8.08
N THR A 21 -6.69 -12.54 -7.57
CA THR A 21 -6.29 -13.15 -6.31
C THR A 21 -7.18 -12.57 -5.21
N LEU A 22 -7.90 -13.44 -4.50
CA LEU A 22 -8.79 -13.04 -3.41
C LEU A 22 -7.99 -12.20 -2.39
N PRO A 23 -8.52 -11.06 -1.91
CA PRO A 23 -7.73 -10.15 -1.10
C PRO A 23 -7.39 -10.83 0.22
N ALA A 24 -6.12 -11.15 0.42
CA ALA A 24 -5.58 -11.45 1.74
C ALA A 24 -6.06 -10.34 2.68
N LYS A 25 -6.67 -10.75 3.80
CA LYS A 25 -7.34 -9.83 4.74
C LYS A 25 -6.38 -8.70 5.11
N LYS A 26 -6.65 -7.49 4.59
CA LYS A 26 -5.78 -6.33 4.80
C LYS A 26 -5.72 -6.07 6.30
N GLN A 27 -4.50 -6.05 6.82
CA GLN A 27 -4.27 -5.80 8.24
C GLN A 27 -4.64 -4.34 8.57
N GLY A 28 -5.09 -4.13 9.81
CA GLY A 28 -5.47 -2.79 10.29
C GLY A 28 -4.29 -1.82 10.31
N LEU A 29 -4.59 -0.52 10.39
CA LEU A 29 -3.58 0.55 10.36
C LEU A 29 -2.45 0.32 11.39
N TYR A 30 -2.81 0.02 12.63
CA TYR A 30 -1.84 -0.24 13.70
C TYR A 30 -0.93 -1.45 13.43
N ALA A 31 -1.49 -2.54 12.91
CA ALA A 31 -0.70 -3.73 12.57
C ALA A 31 0.35 -3.41 11.50
N ASN A 32 -0.01 -2.58 10.51
CA ASN A 32 0.91 -2.14 9.47
C ASN A 32 2.00 -1.21 10.02
N ILE A 33 1.64 -0.29 10.94
CA ILE A 33 2.60 0.60 11.59
C ILE A 33 3.61 -0.22 12.40
N HIS A 34 3.16 -1.18 13.21
CA HIS A 34 4.06 -2.06 13.97
C HIS A 34 4.94 -2.93 13.08
N ALA A 35 4.36 -3.56 12.04
CA ALA A 35 5.13 -4.35 11.09
C ALA A 35 6.23 -3.51 10.41
N LYS A 36 5.92 -2.25 10.06
CA LYS A 36 6.91 -1.33 9.52
C LYS A 36 7.98 -0.97 10.56
N GLN A 37 7.60 -0.68 11.80
CA GLN A 37 8.55 -0.40 12.88
C GLN A 37 9.55 -1.55 13.08
N GLU A 38 9.06 -2.79 13.08
CA GLU A 38 9.93 -3.97 13.17
C GLU A 38 10.86 -4.11 11.97
N ARG A 39 10.39 -3.83 10.74
CA ARG A 39 11.24 -3.82 9.54
C ARG A 39 12.35 -2.76 9.63
N ILE A 40 12.01 -1.57 10.12
CA ILE A 40 12.99 -0.49 10.35
C ILE A 40 14.01 -0.93 11.41
N LYS A 41 13.54 -1.52 12.51
CA LYS A 41 14.38 -2.05 13.59
C LYS A 41 15.32 -3.14 13.11
N ASN A 42 14.87 -3.99 12.18
CA ASN A 42 15.67 -5.04 11.56
C ASN A 42 16.64 -4.52 10.47
N GLY A 43 16.72 -3.21 10.25
CA GLY A 43 17.71 -2.61 9.34
C GLY A 43 17.27 -2.57 7.87
N SER A 44 15.96 -2.54 7.59
CA SER A 44 15.43 -2.44 6.21
C SER A 44 15.82 -1.15 5.45
N GLY A 45 16.47 -0.17 6.09
CA GLY A 45 16.79 1.13 5.47
C GLY A 45 15.57 2.03 5.21
N GLU A 46 14.36 1.58 5.54
CA GLU A 46 13.15 2.40 5.50
C GLU A 46 13.07 3.32 6.73
N HIS A 47 12.29 4.40 6.62
CA HIS A 47 12.02 5.30 7.74
C HIS A 47 10.52 5.56 7.92
N MET A 48 10.13 5.93 9.14
CA MET A 48 8.78 6.42 9.40
C MET A 48 8.64 7.81 8.78
N ARG A 49 7.53 8.05 8.09
CA ARG A 49 7.24 9.40 7.58
C ARG A 49 6.92 10.31 8.74
N LYS A 50 7.36 11.56 8.65
CA LYS A 50 7.01 12.58 9.64
C LYS A 50 5.49 12.79 9.62
N PRO A 51 4.86 13.00 10.78
CA PRO A 51 3.45 13.36 10.81
C PRO A 51 3.22 14.63 9.98
N GLY A 52 2.15 14.65 9.17
CA GLY A 52 1.82 15.77 8.28
C GLY A 52 2.60 15.84 6.96
N SER A 53 3.54 14.91 6.70
CA SER A 53 4.16 14.79 5.38
C SER A 53 3.24 14.04 4.40
N PRO A 54 3.34 14.30 3.08
CA PRO A 54 2.57 13.57 2.08
C PRO A 54 2.80 12.06 2.20
N GLY A 55 1.71 11.31 2.42
CA GLY A 55 1.72 9.86 2.59
C GLY A 55 2.07 9.37 4.00
N ALA A 56 2.07 10.24 5.01
CA ALA A 56 1.94 9.83 6.41
C ALA A 56 0.46 9.54 6.74
N PRO A 57 0.15 8.64 7.70
CA PRO A 57 -1.21 8.48 8.18
C PRO A 57 -1.76 9.79 8.76
N ASP A 58 -3.00 10.13 8.42
CA ASP A 58 -3.69 11.30 8.97
C ASP A 58 -4.51 10.94 10.22
N LYS A 59 -4.90 11.94 11.01
CA LYS A 59 -5.76 11.79 12.20
C LYS A 59 -7.03 11.02 11.88
N GLU A 60 -7.65 11.33 10.75
CA GLU A 60 -8.84 10.65 10.26
C GLU A 60 -8.63 9.14 10.04
N ASP A 61 -7.44 8.70 9.65
CA ASP A 61 -7.12 7.27 9.46
C ASP A 61 -7.00 6.55 10.80
N PHE A 62 -6.46 7.23 11.82
CA PHE A 62 -6.43 6.71 13.19
C PHE A 62 -7.84 6.56 13.76
N ASP A 63 -8.71 7.56 13.54
CA ASP A 63 -10.10 7.53 13.99
C ASP A 63 -10.92 6.44 13.28
N LYS A 64 -10.72 6.27 11.97
CA LYS A 64 -11.33 5.16 11.21
C LYS A 64 -10.84 3.81 11.72
N SER A 65 -9.53 3.67 12.00
CA SER A 65 -8.98 2.41 12.52
C SER A 65 -9.54 2.07 13.90
N ALA A 66 -9.71 3.05 14.79
CA ALA A 66 -10.27 2.84 16.12
C ALA A 66 -11.68 2.25 16.08
N LYS A 67 -12.52 2.71 15.15
CA LYS A 67 -13.89 2.20 14.94
C LYS A 67 -13.94 0.74 14.48
N THR A 68 -12.88 0.25 13.83
CA THR A 68 -12.81 -1.14 13.34
C THR A 68 -12.20 -2.13 14.34
N ALA A 69 -11.66 -1.64 15.46
CA ALA A 69 -11.10 -2.49 16.49
C ALA A 69 -12.23 -3.32 17.14
N LYS A 70 -12.27 -4.62 16.82
CA LYS A 70 -13.18 -5.55 17.49
C LYS A 70 -12.84 -5.55 18.98
N SER A 71 -13.85 -5.40 19.83
CA SER A 71 -13.68 -5.55 21.28
C SER A 71 -13.05 -6.91 21.55
N LYS A 72 -11.85 -6.92 22.14
CA LYS A 72 -11.26 -8.17 22.64
C LYS A 72 -12.19 -8.65 23.76
N LYS A 73 -12.80 -9.84 23.59
CA LYS A 73 -13.21 -10.62 24.76
C LYS A 73 -11.91 -10.95 25.50
N GLN A 74 -11.67 -10.26 26.60
CA GLN A 74 -10.62 -10.62 27.55
C GLN A 74 -11.02 -12.01 28.09
N SER A 75 -10.44 -13.08 27.55
CA SER A 75 -10.40 -14.35 28.27
C SER A 75 -9.19 -14.28 29.19
N HIS A 76 -9.45 -14.02 30.47
CA HIS A 76 -8.49 -14.27 31.54
C HIS A 76 -8.36 -15.77 31.78
#